data_AF-A0A351YD12-F1
#
_entry.id   AF-A0A351YD12-F1
#
_cell.length_a   1.000
_cell.length_b   1.000
_cell.length_c   1.000
_cell.angle_alpha   90.00
_cell.angle_beta   90.00
_cell.angle_gamma   90.00
#
_symmetry.space_group_name_H-M   'P 1'
#
loop_
_entity.id
_entity.type
_entity.pdbx_description
1 polymer ?
#
loop_
_entity_poly.entity_id
_entity_poly.type
_entity_poly.pdbx_seq_one_letter_code
_entity_poly.pdbx_strand_id
1 'polypeptide(L)' 'MWKEKLGGYLIDVSKYILTGVVITSFFKDFQDSKAAVYGLGVAFSILVLIAGLILSNKKKTEN' A
#
# COMPACT_ATOMS: atom_id res chain seq x y z
N MET A 1 5.67 -20.13 -3.58
CA MET A 1 4.58 -20.18 -2.59
C MET A 1 4.65 -19.14 -1.46
N TRP A 2 5.52 -19.24 -0.44
CA TRP A 2 5.47 -18.31 0.71
C TRP A 2 5.74 -16.83 0.36
N LYS A 3 6.69 -16.57 -0.55
CA LYS A 3 7.01 -15.20 -1.04
C LYS A 3 5.88 -14.59 -1.86
N GLU A 4 5.18 -15.39 -2.67
CA GLU A 4 4.01 -14.93 -3.44
C GLU A 4 2.82 -14.63 -2.52
N LYS A 5 2.56 -15.50 -1.53
CA LYS A 5 1.55 -15.22 -0.50
C LYS A 5 1.86 -13.94 0.27
N LEU A 6 3.11 -13.76 0.69
CA LEU A 6 3.56 -12.53 1.35
C LEU A 6 3.43 -11.32 0.43
N GLY A 7 3.79 -11.45 -0.85
CA GLY A 7 3.60 -10.40 -1.85
C GLY A 7 2.12 -10.02 -2.03
N GLY A 8 1.22 -11.00 -2.05
CA GLY A 8 -0.23 -10.79 -2.04
C GLY A 8 -0.70 -10.02 -0.80
N TYR A 9 -0.23 -10.40 0.39
CA TYR A 9 -0.55 -9.68 1.63
C TYR A 9 -0.04 -8.23 1.61
N LEU A 10 1.16 -7.98 1.07
CA LEU A 10 1.68 -6.62 0.93
C LEU A 10 0.82 -5.79 -0.04
N ILE A 11 0.36 -6.38 -1.15
CA ILE A 11 -0.57 -5.72 -2.07
C ILE A 11 -1.89 -5.36 -1.35
N ASP A 12 -2.41 -6.25 -0.51
CA ASP A 12 -3.64 -5.98 0.24
C ASP A 12 -3.43 -4.89 1.32
N VAL A 13 -2.31 -4.92 2.05
CA VAL A 13 -1.94 -3.87 3.00
C VAL A 13 -1.85 -2.51 2.30
N SER A 14 -1.24 -2.44 1.12
CA SER A 14 -1.18 -1.22 0.31
C SER A 14 -2.58 -0.65 0.02
N LYS A 15 -3.53 -1.50 -0.39
CA LYS A 15 -4.91 -1.07 -0.66
C LYS A 15 -5.58 -0.55 0.60
N TYR A 16 -5.41 -1.22 1.73
CA TYR A 16 -6.03 -0.80 2.99
C TYR A 16 -5.46 0.51 3.52
N ILE A 17 -4.17 0.75 3.36
CA ILE A 17 -3.56 2.04 3.67
C ILE A 17 -4.17 3.15 2.81
N LEU A 18 -4.29 2.92 1.50
CA LEU A 18 -4.87 3.90 0.58
C LEU A 18 -6.34 4.19 0.91
N THR A 19 -7.13 3.16 1.21
CA THR A 19 -8.50 3.31 1.70
C THR A 19 -8.54 4.11 2.99
N GLY A 20 -7.64 3.86 3.93
CA GLY A 20 -7.49 4.64 5.16
C GLY A 20 -7.23 6.11 4.87
N VAL A 21 -6.30 6.43 3.97
CA VAL A 21 -6.01 7.81 3.55
C VAL A 21 -7.24 8.50 2.97
N VAL A 22 -8.00 7.81 2.11
CA VAL A 22 -9.25 8.33 1.53
C VAL A 22 -10.29 8.57 2.63
N ILE A 23 -10.48 7.61 3.54
CA ILE A 23 -11.42 7.76 4.66
C ILE A 23 -11.02 8.95 5.55
N THR A 24 -9.74 9.05 5.91
CA THR A 24 -9.22 10.17 6.72
C THR A 24 -9.41 11.52 6.03
N SER A 25 -9.51 11.56 4.70
CA SER A 25 -9.78 12.81 3.97
C SER A 25 -11.13 13.45 4.27
N PHE A 26 -12.10 12.67 4.77
CA PHE A 26 -13.41 13.18 5.18
C PHE A 26 -13.43 13.79 6.59
N PHE A 27 -12.40 13.55 7.41
CA PHE A 27 -12.33 14.04 8.78
C PHE A 27 -11.68 15.42 8.84
N LYS A 28 -12.35 16.38 9.50
CA LYS A 28 -11.85 17.75 9.66
C LYS A 28 -10.69 17.86 10.65
N ASP A 29 -10.58 16.91 11.58
CA ASP A 29 -9.58 16.90 12.64
C ASP A 29 -8.14 16.75 12.12
N PHE A 30 -7.96 16.32 10.87
CA PHE A 30 -6.64 16.14 10.25
C PHE A 30 -6.24 17.30 9.33
N GLN A 31 -6.96 18.43 9.34
CA GLN A 31 -6.72 19.56 8.44
C GLN A 31 -5.28 20.13 8.52
N ASP A 32 -4.74 20.29 9.73
CA ASP A 32 -3.38 20.80 9.93
C ASP A 32 -2.29 19.76 9.58
N SER A 33 -2.68 18.48 9.55
CA SER A 33 -1.78 17.35 9.26
C SER A 33 -2.00 16.75 7.87
N LYS A 34 -2.79 17.37 7.00
CA LYS A 34 -3.15 16.85 5.67
C LYS A 34 -1.95 16.42 4.84
N ALA A 35 -0.92 17.27 4.80
CA ALA A 35 0.30 16.98 4.04
C ALA A 35 1.02 15.72 4.57
N ALA A 36 1.06 15.54 5.89
CA ALA A 36 1.66 14.36 6.50
C ALA A 36 0.79 13.11 6.26
N VAL A 37 -0.51 13.17 6.56
CA VAL A 37 -1.43 12.03 6.42
C VAL A 37 -1.53 11.57 4.97
N TYR A 38 -1.73 12.49 4.03
CA TYR A 38 -1.88 12.14 2.61
C TYR A 38 -0.53 11.85 1.97
N GLY A 39 0.48 12.69 2.22
CA GLY A 39 1.81 12.53 1.63
C GLY A 39 2.48 11.25 2.09
N LEU A 40 2.57 11.02 3.41
CA LEU A 40 3.19 9.81 3.95
C LEU A 40 2.32 8.58 3.68
N GLY A 41 0.99 8.68 3.83
CA GLY A 41 0.10 7.55 3.59
C GLY A 41 0.14 7.06 2.14
N VAL A 42 0.10 7.97 1.16
CA VAL A 42 0.22 7.61 -0.26
C VAL A 42 1.62 7.12 -0.60
N ALA A 43 2.67 7.79 -0.13
CA ALA A 43 4.05 7.35 -0.39
C ALA A 43 4.30 5.95 0.19
N PHE A 44 3.84 5.69 1.42
CA PHE A 44 3.99 4.39 2.07
C PHE A 44 3.17 3.30 1.35
N SER A 45 1.94 3.62 0.93
CA SER A 45 1.12 2.70 0.11
C SER A 45 1.86 2.30 -1.18
N ILE A 46 2.46 3.27 -1.89
CA ILE A 46 3.23 3.00 -3.12
C ILE A 46 4.46 2.13 -2.84
N LEU A 47 5.22 2.41 -1.78
CA LEU A 47 6.39 1.60 -1.41
C LEU A 47 6.01 0.15 -1.09
N VAL A 48 4.95 -0.05 -0.32
CA VAL A 48 4.44 -1.37 0.04
C VAL A 48 3.89 -2.09 -1.20
N LEU A 49 3.24 -1.38 -2.12
CA LEU A 49 2.78 -1.94 -3.39
C LEU A 49 3.95 -2.42 -4.24
N ILE A 50 4.99 -1.60 -4.41
CA ILE A 50 6.19 -1.97 -5.18
C ILE A 50 6.85 -3.20 -4.55
N ALA A 51 7.00 -3.24 -3.23
CA ALA A 51 7.54 -4.40 -2.53
C ALA A 51 6.68 -5.65 -2.75
N GLY A 52 5.35 -5.51 -2.63
CA GLY A 52 4.40 -6.60 -2.88
C GLY A 52 4.45 -7.12 -4.31
N LEU A 53 4.56 -6.23 -5.29
CA LEU A 53 4.73 -6.58 -6.70
C LEU A 53 6.06 -7.28 -6.95
N ILE A 54 7.18 -6.80 -6.41
CA ILE A 54 8.49 -7.44 -6.57
C ILE A 54 8.48 -8.86 -5.97
N LEU A 55 7.90 -9.03 -4.78
CA LEU A 55 7.80 -10.33 -4.12
C LEU A 55 6.84 -11.30 -4.83
N SER A 56 5.75 -10.77 -5.40
CA SER A 56 4.76 -11.56 -6.16
C SER A 56 5.25 -11.89 -7.57
N ASN A 57 6.09 -11.04 -8.16
CA ASN A 57 6.57 -11.14 -9.55
C ASN A 57 7.89 -11.93 -9.66
N LYS A 58 8.14 -12.91 -8.78
CA LYS A 58 9.06 -13.99 -9.13
C LYS A 58 8.43 -14.73 -10.30
N LYS A 59 8.82 -14.29 -11.49
CA LYS A 59 8.69 -14.93 -12.80
C LYS A 59 7.72 -16.11 -12.82
N LYS A 60 6.58 -15.88 -13.48
CA LYS A 60 5.99 -16.86 -14.38
C LYS A 60 7.05 -17.24 -15.44
N THR A 61 8.06 -17.99 -15.03
CA THR A 61 9.04 -18.67 -15.88
C THR A 61 8.99 -20.12 -15.45
N GLU A 62 7.79 -20.69 -15.53
CA GLU A 62 7.59 -22.10 -15.79
C GLU A 62 6.36 -22.15 -16.71
N ASN A 63 6.61 -22.69 -17.91
CA ASN A 63 5.72 -22.97 -19.05
C ASN A 63 5.58 -21.84 -20.07
#